data_AF-I0SEU3-F1
#
_entry.id   AF-I0SEU3-F1
#
_cell.length_a   1.000
_cell.length_b   1.000
_cell.length_c   1.000
_cell.angle_alpha   90.00
_cell.angle_beta   90.00
_cell.angle_gamma   90.00
#
_symmetry.space_group_name_H-M   'P 1'
#
loop_
_entity.id
_entity.type
_entity.pdbx_description
1 polymer ?
#
loop_
_entity_poly.entity_id
_entity_poly.type
_entity_poly.pdbx_seq_one_letter_code
_entity_poly.pdbx_strand_id
1 'polypeptide(L)'
;MDIDNKVSFPDLLGLSETDPEFVALFKQFAFQEVPKDLPFSLDERRYYLATLAVLVGSQGLEAYKELLPVALDNGVKAVEVKEMLYQAVAYLGLSRVYAFFAPTNTIFTNQGTSLPLASQKNTKNQTRLEAGEEAQIAIFGDQMKGFATKGEPDVRHINKWLVDNCFSDYYTRSSLDYAERELADILLPLFSRGL
;
A
#
# COMPACT_ATOMS: atom_id res chain seq x y z
N MET A 1 -0.93 3.25 24.64
CA MET A 1 -0.12 2.05 24.36
C MET A 1 1.32 2.48 24.56
N ASP A 2 2.05 1.85 25.48
CA ASP A 2 3.48 2.15 25.67
C ASP A 2 4.24 1.60 24.45
N ILE A 3 4.50 2.48 23.49
CA ILE A 3 5.24 2.18 22.25
C ILE A 3 6.75 2.00 22.54
N ASP A 4 7.19 2.34 23.76
CA ASP A 4 8.61 2.38 24.13
C ASP A 4 9.32 1.02 24.24
N ASN A 5 8.62 -0.13 24.27
CA ASN A 5 9.24 -1.39 24.71
C ASN A 5 9.05 -2.63 23.83
N LYS A 6 8.47 -2.54 22.63
CA LYS A 6 8.35 -3.72 21.74
C LYS A 6 8.89 -3.57 20.33
N VAL A 7 9.12 -2.35 19.87
CA VAL A 7 9.69 -2.13 18.54
C VAL A 7 10.94 -1.30 18.71
N SER A 8 12.08 -2.00 18.83
CA SER A 8 13.36 -1.43 18.44
C SER A 8 13.25 -1.19 16.94
N PHE A 9 12.72 -0.03 16.54
CA PHE A 9 13.04 0.49 15.22
C PHE A 9 14.56 0.36 15.09
N PRO A 10 15.09 -0.29 14.05
CA PRO A 10 16.53 -0.34 13.85
C PRO A 10 17.04 1.09 13.98
N ASP A 11 18.22 1.24 14.59
CA ASP A 11 18.96 2.49 14.64
C ASP A 11 18.64 3.29 13.37
N LEU A 12 17.91 4.40 13.50
CA LEU A 12 17.11 5.00 12.43
C LEU A 12 18.02 5.24 11.22
N LEU A 13 18.08 4.29 10.28
CA LEU A 13 19.05 4.29 9.17
C LEU A 13 20.54 4.41 9.59
N GLY A 14 20.90 3.98 10.80
CA GLY A 14 22.26 4.13 11.35
C GLY A 14 22.60 5.55 11.82
N LEU A 15 21.59 6.40 12.03
CA LEU A 15 21.77 7.81 12.39
C LEU A 15 21.93 8.06 13.89
N SER A 16 21.74 7.08 14.78
CA SER A 16 21.87 7.33 16.22
C SER A 16 23.31 7.67 16.63
N GLU A 17 24.29 7.20 15.87
CA GLU A 17 25.71 7.55 16.09
C GLU A 17 26.07 8.91 15.48
N THR A 18 25.53 9.25 14.31
CA THR A 18 25.90 10.48 13.57
C THR A 18 25.02 11.68 13.91
N ASP A 19 23.74 11.47 14.17
CA ASP A 19 22.70 12.50 14.34
C ASP A 19 21.73 12.17 15.51
N PRO A 20 22.24 11.94 16.74
CA PRO A 20 21.42 11.49 17.87
C PRO A 20 20.29 12.46 18.26
N GLU A 21 20.51 13.77 18.08
CA GLU A 21 19.50 14.79 18.36
C GLU A 21 18.30 14.69 17.40
N PHE A 22 18.57 14.50 16.10
CA PHE A 22 17.52 14.29 15.12
C PHE A 22 16.74 13.01 15.40
N VAL A 23 17.43 11.91 15.75
CA VAL A 23 16.77 10.66 16.11
C VAL A 23 15.84 10.84 17.32
N ALA A 24 16.27 11.57 18.34
CA ALA A 24 15.44 11.86 19.51
C ALA A 24 14.20 12.70 19.16
N LEU A 25 14.39 13.79 18.40
CA LEU A 25 13.32 14.66 17.92
C LEU A 25 12.30 13.88 17.09
N PHE A 26 12.78 13.10 16.12
CA PHE A 26 11.92 12.31 15.24
C PHE A 26 11.15 11.25 16.01
N LYS A 27 11.82 10.52 16.92
CA LYS A 27 11.17 9.48 17.73
C LYS A 27 10.07 10.05 18.61
N GLN A 28 10.32 11.19 19.26
CA GLN A 28 9.32 11.86 20.08
C GLN A 28 8.07 12.20 19.25
N PHE A 29 8.24 12.86 18.11
CA PHE A 29 7.11 13.23 17.27
C PHE A 29 6.38 12.01 16.71
N ALA A 30 7.10 11.12 16.00
CA ALA A 30 6.50 10.01 15.25
C ALA A 30 5.84 8.96 16.15
N PHE A 31 6.39 8.69 17.34
CA PHE A 31 5.93 7.59 18.20
C PHE A 31 5.26 8.04 19.49
N GLN A 32 5.43 9.27 19.94
CA GLN A 32 4.78 9.74 21.17
C GLN A 32 3.70 10.77 20.93
N GLU A 33 3.86 11.66 19.95
CA GLU A 33 2.90 12.74 19.69
C GLU A 33 1.84 12.28 18.68
N VAL A 34 2.25 11.84 17.48
CA VAL A 34 1.33 11.41 16.42
C VAL A 34 0.31 10.36 16.91
N PRO A 35 0.69 9.27 17.61
CA PRO A 35 -0.28 8.28 18.05
C PRO A 35 -1.27 8.79 19.11
N LYS A 36 -0.92 9.83 19.87
CA LYS A 36 -1.81 10.44 20.87
C LYS A 36 -2.88 11.33 20.22
N ASP A 37 -2.52 12.00 19.13
CA ASP A 37 -3.38 12.97 18.44
C ASP A 37 -4.30 12.32 17.40
N LEU A 38 -4.10 11.04 17.08
CA LEU A 38 -4.98 10.32 16.16
C LEU A 38 -6.39 10.15 16.77
N PRO A 39 -7.46 10.64 16.11
CA PRO A 39 -8.82 10.58 16.64
C PRO A 39 -9.41 9.16 16.64
N PHE A 40 -8.67 8.17 16.16
CA PHE A 40 -9.04 6.77 16.12
C PHE A 40 -7.79 5.91 16.35
N SER A 41 -7.95 4.77 17.03
CA SER A 41 -6.88 3.79 17.13
C SER A 41 -6.72 3.07 15.78
N LEU A 42 -5.74 3.49 14.98
CA LEU A 42 -5.21 2.60 13.94
C LEU A 42 -4.62 1.38 14.65
N ASP A 43 -5.09 0.18 14.29
CA ASP A 43 -4.37 -1.01 14.69
C ASP A 43 -2.97 -1.01 14.08
N GLU A 44 -1.99 -1.61 14.78
CA GLU A 44 -0.57 -1.58 14.40
C GLU A 44 -0.36 -2.09 12.97
N ARG A 45 -1.09 -3.13 12.57
CA ARG A 45 -1.04 -3.70 11.22
C ARG A 45 -1.36 -2.63 10.16
N ARG A 46 -2.48 -1.92 10.31
CA ARG A 46 -2.90 -0.87 9.37
C ARG A 46 -1.95 0.32 9.40
N TYR A 47 -1.37 0.66 10.56
CA TYR A 47 -0.37 1.73 10.67
C TYR A 47 0.88 1.43 9.85
N TYR A 48 1.42 0.22 9.98
CA TYR A 48 2.60 -0.17 9.21
C TYR A 48 2.29 -0.31 7.71
N LEU A 49 1.13 -0.86 7.33
CA LEU A 49 0.72 -0.93 5.92
C LEU A 49 0.59 0.47 5.30
N ALA A 50 -0.02 1.42 6.02
CA ALA A 50 -0.11 2.82 5.61
C ALA A 50 1.28 3.45 5.45
N THR A 51 2.17 3.22 6.41
CA THR A 51 3.55 3.74 6.39
C THR A 51 4.31 3.21 5.18
N LEU A 52 4.22 1.91 4.88
CA LEU A 52 4.83 1.33 3.68
C LEU A 52 4.26 1.94 2.39
N ALA A 53 2.94 2.16 2.32
CA ALA A 53 2.31 2.82 1.17
C ALA A 53 2.82 4.26 0.98
N VAL A 54 2.97 5.04 2.07
CA VAL A 54 3.57 6.39 2.02
C VAL A 54 4.99 6.33 1.46
N LEU A 55 5.82 5.40 1.93
CA LEU A 55 7.21 5.28 1.47
C LEU A 55 7.30 4.88 0.00
N VAL A 56 6.40 4.02 -0.49
CA VAL A 56 6.31 3.70 -1.92
C VAL A 56 5.88 4.93 -2.71
N GLY A 57 4.86 5.66 -2.24
CA GLY A 57 4.37 6.90 -2.84
C GLY A 57 5.43 7.99 -2.94
N SER A 58 6.22 8.15 -1.89
CA SER A 58 7.31 9.13 -1.79
C SER A 58 8.64 8.66 -2.38
N GLN A 59 8.70 7.44 -2.94
CA GLN A 59 9.91 6.81 -3.47
C GLN A 59 11.05 6.62 -2.44
N GLY A 60 10.71 6.46 -1.16
CA GLY A 60 11.65 6.26 -0.04
C GLY A 60 12.13 4.81 0.10
N LEU A 61 12.86 4.29 -0.89
CA LEU A 61 13.25 2.87 -0.96
C LEU A 61 14.09 2.39 0.25
N GLU A 62 15.07 3.18 0.69
CA GLU A 62 15.94 2.76 1.80
C GLU A 62 15.18 2.68 3.13
N ALA A 63 14.35 3.67 3.43
CA ALA A 63 13.46 3.61 4.58
C ALA A 63 12.45 2.45 4.48
N TYR A 64 11.93 2.16 3.29
CA TYR A 64 11.05 1.02 3.06
C TYR A 64 11.72 -0.32 3.39
N LYS A 65 12.99 -0.50 3.01
CA LYS A 65 13.75 -1.74 3.29
C LYS A 65 13.94 -1.99 4.77
N GLU A 66 14.17 -0.94 5.55
CA GLU A 66 14.30 -1.02 7.01
C GLU A 66 12.95 -1.27 7.70
N LEU A 67 11.88 -0.67 7.16
CA LEU A 67 10.55 -0.75 7.77
C LEU A 67 9.77 -2.01 7.44
N LEU A 68 10.00 -2.62 6.28
CA LEU A 68 9.27 -3.82 5.87
C LEU A 68 9.43 -5.00 6.85
N PRO A 69 10.64 -5.35 7.34
CA PRO A 69 10.81 -6.40 8.35
C PRO A 69 9.99 -6.11 9.62
N VAL A 70 10.03 -4.85 10.08
CA VAL A 70 9.30 -4.40 11.27
C VAL A 70 7.80 -4.52 11.06
N ALA A 71 7.29 -4.13 9.89
CA ALA A 71 5.89 -4.25 9.54
C ALA A 71 5.41 -5.71 9.57
N LEU A 72 6.23 -6.63 9.05
CA LEU A 72 5.93 -8.07 9.02
C LEU A 72 5.88 -8.65 10.45
N ASP A 73 6.81 -8.24 11.33
CA ASP A 73 6.83 -8.65 12.74
C ASP A 73 5.62 -8.10 13.53
N ASN A 74 5.05 -6.97 13.08
CA ASN A 74 3.87 -6.33 13.68
C ASN A 74 2.56 -6.69 12.95
N GLY A 75 2.52 -7.85 12.29
CA GLY A 75 1.28 -8.47 11.82
C GLY A 75 0.82 -8.07 10.42
N VAL A 76 1.58 -7.24 9.69
CA VAL A 76 1.37 -7.08 8.25
C VAL A 76 1.75 -8.38 7.56
N LYS A 77 0.89 -8.89 6.68
CA LYS A 77 1.19 -10.14 5.96
C LYS A 77 1.96 -9.86 4.69
N ALA A 78 2.85 -10.77 4.30
CA ALA A 78 3.57 -10.70 3.02
C ALA A 78 2.64 -10.53 1.81
N VAL A 79 1.45 -11.15 1.86
CA VAL A 79 0.42 -11.01 0.82
C VAL A 79 -0.14 -9.58 0.76
N GLU A 80 -0.34 -8.92 1.90
CA GLU A 80 -0.88 -7.55 1.97
C GLU A 80 0.10 -6.55 1.37
N VAL A 81 1.39 -6.72 1.64
CA VAL A 81 2.46 -5.90 1.04
C VAL A 81 2.53 -6.09 -0.47
N LYS A 82 2.43 -7.33 -0.98
CA LYS A 82 2.40 -7.57 -2.44
C LYS A 82 1.23 -6.90 -3.12
N GLU A 83 0.10 -6.88 -2.46
CA GLU A 83 -1.16 -6.38 -3.00
C GLU A 83 -1.17 -4.85 -2.98
N MET A 84 -0.59 -4.24 -1.95
CA MET A 84 -0.26 -2.81 -1.93
C MET A 84 0.67 -2.43 -3.09
N LEU A 85 1.74 -3.21 -3.35
CA LEU A 85 2.64 -2.93 -4.49
C LEU A 85 1.95 -3.11 -5.85
N TYR A 86 1.07 -4.10 -6.01
CA TYR A 86 0.29 -4.27 -7.24
C TYR A 86 -0.65 -3.08 -7.47
N GLN A 87 -1.35 -2.65 -6.41
CA GLN A 87 -2.22 -1.48 -6.47
C GLN A 87 -1.43 -0.19 -6.75
N ALA A 88 -0.23 -0.05 -6.16
CA ALA A 88 0.65 1.08 -6.44
C ALA A 88 1.03 1.20 -7.93
N VAL A 89 1.14 0.10 -8.68
CA VAL A 89 1.40 0.16 -10.13
C VAL A 89 0.26 0.86 -10.87
N ALA A 90 -0.98 0.65 -10.46
CA ALA A 90 -2.15 1.28 -11.07
C ALA A 90 -2.16 2.81 -10.85
N TYR A 91 -1.65 3.27 -9.72
CA TYR A 91 -1.69 4.68 -9.31
C TYR A 91 -0.41 5.48 -9.63
N LEU A 92 0.75 4.86 -9.47
CA LEU A 92 2.06 5.52 -9.60
C LEU A 92 2.76 5.17 -10.91
N GLY A 93 2.30 4.11 -11.60
CA GLY A 93 2.95 3.55 -12.76
C GLY A 93 4.09 2.60 -12.42
N LEU A 94 4.34 1.64 -13.32
CA LEU A 94 5.32 0.58 -13.13
C LEU A 94 6.73 1.12 -12.86
N SER A 95 7.16 2.19 -13.54
CA SER A 95 8.53 2.71 -13.44
C SER A 95 8.92 3.10 -12.01
N ARG A 96 7.99 3.69 -11.25
CA ARG A 96 8.23 4.10 -9.85
C ARG A 96 8.20 2.91 -8.90
N VAL A 97 7.29 1.98 -9.11
CA VAL A 97 7.04 0.86 -8.19
C VAL A 97 8.00 -0.31 -8.43
N TYR A 98 8.51 -0.47 -9.65
CA TYR A 98 9.35 -1.60 -10.04
C TYR A 98 10.54 -1.83 -9.10
N ALA A 99 11.17 -0.73 -8.66
CA ALA A 99 12.33 -0.76 -7.76
C ALA A 99 12.05 -1.44 -6.40
N PHE A 100 10.79 -1.54 -5.97
CA PHE A 100 10.41 -2.11 -4.68
C PHE A 100 10.21 -3.63 -4.73
N PHE A 101 9.99 -4.24 -5.90
CA PHE A 101 9.65 -5.67 -5.99
C PHE A 101 10.80 -6.59 -5.58
N ALA A 102 12.01 -6.35 -6.08
CA ALA A 102 13.17 -7.19 -5.79
C ALA A 102 13.57 -7.12 -4.31
N PRO A 103 13.74 -5.92 -3.69
CA PRO A 103 14.02 -5.81 -2.25
C PRO A 103 12.94 -6.47 -1.38
N THR A 104 11.66 -6.29 -1.72
CA THR A 104 10.55 -6.95 -1.02
C THR A 104 10.68 -8.48 -1.05
N ASN A 105 10.98 -9.05 -2.22
CA ASN A 105 11.16 -10.49 -2.35
C ASN A 105 12.34 -10.99 -1.51
N THR A 106 13.47 -10.30 -1.54
CA THR A 106 14.65 -10.65 -0.74
C THR A 106 14.34 -10.62 0.75
N ILE A 107 13.64 -9.60 1.23
CA ILE A 107 13.25 -9.48 2.65
C ILE A 107 12.33 -10.63 3.06
N PHE A 108 11.32 -10.96 2.23
CA PHE A 108 10.43 -12.09 2.47
C PHE A 108 11.19 -13.40 2.60
N THR A 109 12.09 -13.71 1.66
CA THR A 109 12.87 -14.94 1.70
C THR A 109 13.81 -15.00 2.90
N ASN A 110 14.39 -13.86 3.30
CA ASN A 110 15.26 -13.78 4.48
C ASN A 110 14.49 -14.03 5.79
N GLN A 111 13.21 -13.65 5.85
CA GLN A 111 12.31 -13.93 6.97
C GLN A 111 11.58 -15.29 6.84
N GLY A 112 12.03 -16.17 5.94
CA GLY A 112 11.49 -17.52 5.79
C GLY A 112 10.16 -17.62 5.05
N THR A 113 9.68 -16.54 4.44
CA THR A 113 8.50 -16.58 3.56
C THR A 113 8.85 -17.19 2.21
N SER A 114 8.19 -18.29 1.86
CA SER A 114 8.36 -18.93 0.56
C SER A 114 7.67 -18.13 -0.55
N LEU A 115 8.32 -18.08 -1.72
CA LEU A 115 7.80 -17.45 -2.93
C LEU A 115 7.70 -18.49 -4.06
N PRO A 116 6.68 -18.39 -4.96
CA PRO A 116 5.65 -17.36 -5.02
C PRO A 116 4.56 -17.51 -3.94
N LEU A 117 3.95 -16.38 -3.55
CA LEU A 117 2.78 -16.41 -2.66
C LEU A 117 1.56 -17.01 -3.36
N ALA A 118 0.62 -17.54 -2.57
CA ALA A 118 -0.65 -18.03 -3.08
C ALA A 118 -1.44 -16.93 -3.80
N SER A 119 -2.04 -17.27 -4.93
CA SER A 119 -2.82 -16.34 -5.75
C SER A 119 -4.00 -15.74 -4.96
N GLN A 120 -4.16 -14.42 -5.05
CA GLN A 120 -5.32 -13.69 -4.52
C GLN A 120 -6.32 -13.30 -5.62
N LYS A 121 -6.18 -13.86 -6.82
CA LYS A 121 -7.06 -13.56 -7.95
C LYS A 121 -8.49 -13.98 -7.61
N ASN A 122 -9.43 -13.07 -7.80
CA ASN A 122 -10.84 -13.38 -7.72
C ASN A 122 -11.28 -14.24 -8.92
N THR A 123 -11.99 -15.33 -8.64
CA THR A 123 -12.47 -16.29 -9.66
C THR A 123 -14.00 -16.30 -9.76
N LYS A 124 -14.72 -15.45 -9.02
CA LYS A 124 -16.19 -15.47 -8.96
C LYS A 124 -16.85 -14.93 -10.23
N ASN A 125 -16.20 -14.02 -10.94
CA ASN A 125 -16.82 -13.26 -12.03
C ASN A 125 -16.47 -13.86 -13.40
N GLN A 126 -17.45 -13.86 -14.31
CA GLN A 126 -17.32 -14.48 -15.63
C GLN A 126 -16.36 -13.69 -16.54
N THR A 127 -16.39 -12.36 -16.43
CA THR A 127 -15.45 -11.48 -17.14
C THR A 127 -14.80 -10.48 -16.19
N ARG A 128 -13.60 -10.02 -16.57
CA ARG A 128 -12.88 -8.95 -15.87
C ARG A 128 -13.68 -7.64 -15.89
N LEU A 129 -14.37 -7.33 -16.99
CA LEU A 129 -15.13 -6.09 -17.12
C LEU A 129 -16.31 -6.02 -16.14
N GLU A 130 -17.07 -7.11 -16.00
CA GLU A 130 -18.18 -7.21 -15.03
C GLU A 130 -17.65 -7.04 -13.61
N ALA A 131 -16.53 -7.70 -13.29
CA ALA A 131 -15.93 -7.62 -11.96
C ALA A 131 -15.48 -6.20 -11.60
N GLY A 132 -14.89 -5.50 -12.56
CA GLY A 132 -14.48 -4.12 -12.38
C GLY A 132 -15.67 -3.19 -12.20
N GLU A 133 -16.75 -3.37 -12.97
CA GLU A 133 -17.95 -2.55 -12.86
C GLU A 133 -18.64 -2.74 -11.51
N GLU A 134 -18.76 -3.99 -11.04
CA GLU A 134 -19.30 -4.31 -9.70
C GLU A 134 -18.48 -3.65 -8.59
N ALA A 135 -17.15 -3.76 -8.64
CA ALA A 135 -16.26 -3.13 -7.66
C ALA A 135 -16.39 -1.60 -7.69
N GLN A 136 -16.44 -1.01 -8.88
CA GLN A 136 -16.56 0.44 -9.04
C GLN A 136 -17.92 0.96 -8.53
N ILE A 137 -19.01 0.23 -8.77
CA ILE A 137 -20.34 0.53 -8.23
C ILE A 137 -20.36 0.38 -6.71
N ALA A 138 -19.73 -0.66 -6.17
CA ALA A 138 -19.67 -0.86 -4.72
C ALA A 138 -18.92 0.29 -3.99
N ILE A 139 -17.89 0.85 -4.63
CA ILE A 139 -17.06 1.92 -4.04
C ILE A 139 -17.70 3.30 -4.27
N PHE A 140 -18.14 3.60 -5.49
CA PHE A 140 -18.56 4.96 -5.87
C PHE A 140 -20.07 5.11 -6.07
N GLY A 141 -20.84 4.02 -6.19
CA GLY A 141 -22.28 4.01 -6.39
C GLY A 141 -22.73 3.83 -7.84
N ASP A 142 -24.05 3.78 -8.02
CA ASP A 142 -24.71 3.41 -9.28
C ASP A 142 -24.37 4.31 -10.48
N GLN A 143 -23.87 5.54 -10.26
CA GLN A 143 -23.46 6.41 -11.36
C GLN A 143 -22.31 5.82 -12.20
N MET A 144 -21.57 4.84 -11.68
CA MET A 144 -20.47 4.18 -12.38
C MET A 144 -20.93 3.10 -13.35
N LYS A 145 -22.22 2.75 -13.40
CA LYS A 145 -22.73 1.80 -14.38
C LYS A 145 -22.47 2.27 -15.81
N GLY A 146 -21.94 1.37 -16.64
CA GLY A 146 -21.55 1.60 -18.03
C GLY A 146 -20.29 2.47 -18.20
N PHE A 147 -19.54 2.78 -17.13
CA PHE A 147 -18.41 3.71 -17.18
C PHE A 147 -17.38 3.36 -18.24
N ALA A 148 -17.10 2.06 -18.45
CA ALA A 148 -16.17 1.57 -19.47
C ALA A 148 -16.50 2.01 -20.91
N THR A 149 -17.74 2.42 -21.16
CA THR A 149 -18.21 2.86 -22.49
C THR A 149 -18.42 4.37 -22.59
N LYS A 150 -18.26 5.11 -21.49
CA LYS A 150 -18.46 6.56 -21.44
C LYS A 150 -17.27 7.31 -22.07
N GLY A 151 -17.53 8.54 -22.49
CA GLY A 151 -16.53 9.45 -23.07
C GLY A 151 -16.39 9.36 -24.59
N GLU A 152 -15.58 10.27 -25.13
CA GLU A 152 -15.29 10.35 -26.55
C GLU A 152 -14.63 9.06 -27.06
N PRO A 153 -14.83 8.68 -28.34
CA PRO A 153 -14.26 7.45 -28.92
C PRO A 153 -12.76 7.30 -28.66
N ASP A 154 -12.02 8.41 -28.72
CA ASP A 154 -10.55 8.45 -28.60
C ASP A 154 -10.05 8.23 -27.16
N VAL A 155 -10.91 8.31 -26.14
CA VAL A 155 -10.52 8.10 -24.73
C VAL A 155 -11.32 6.97 -24.06
N ARG A 156 -12.37 6.45 -24.71
CA ARG A 156 -13.21 5.36 -24.18
C ARG A 156 -12.40 4.12 -23.78
N HIS A 157 -11.35 3.81 -24.53
CA HIS A 157 -10.48 2.68 -24.23
C HIS A 157 -9.75 2.83 -22.89
N ILE A 158 -9.45 4.07 -22.46
CA ILE A 158 -8.84 4.37 -21.17
C ILE A 158 -9.85 4.08 -20.05
N ASN A 159 -11.11 4.50 -20.22
CA ASN A 159 -12.18 4.19 -19.27
C ASN A 159 -12.39 2.67 -19.16
N LYS A 160 -12.36 1.96 -20.29
CA LYS A 160 -12.38 0.50 -20.26
C LYS A 160 -11.20 -0.08 -19.48
N TRP A 161 -9.97 0.41 -19.67
CA TRP A 161 -8.82 -0.07 -18.90
C TRP A 161 -8.94 0.24 -17.41
N LEU A 162 -9.52 1.38 -17.03
CA LEU A 162 -9.77 1.70 -15.63
C LEU A 162 -10.71 0.67 -14.99
N VAL A 163 -11.81 0.31 -15.65
CA VAL A 163 -12.72 -0.72 -15.14
C VAL A 163 -12.06 -2.11 -15.17
N ASP A 164 -11.54 -2.51 -16.32
CA ASP A 164 -11.14 -3.88 -16.63
C ASP A 164 -9.77 -4.26 -16.05
N ASN A 165 -8.86 -3.30 -15.85
CA ASN A 165 -7.56 -3.51 -15.22
C ASN A 165 -7.53 -2.95 -13.81
N CYS A 166 -7.83 -1.66 -13.59
CA CYS A 166 -7.71 -1.09 -12.25
C CYS A 166 -8.68 -1.76 -11.26
N PHE A 167 -9.98 -1.60 -11.50
CA PHE A 167 -11.01 -2.09 -10.58
C PHE A 167 -11.21 -3.60 -10.63
N SER A 168 -10.94 -4.27 -11.75
CA SER A 168 -11.00 -5.72 -11.79
C SER A 168 -9.73 -6.38 -11.27
N ASP A 169 -8.58 -6.15 -11.91
CA ASP A 169 -7.39 -6.98 -11.64
C ASP A 169 -6.78 -6.71 -10.26
N TYR A 170 -6.89 -5.49 -9.74
CA TYR A 170 -6.32 -5.12 -8.44
C TYR A 170 -7.37 -5.09 -7.32
N TYR A 171 -8.50 -4.41 -7.49
CA TYR A 171 -9.48 -4.22 -6.39
C TYR A 171 -10.29 -5.45 -6.03
N THR A 172 -10.50 -6.39 -6.95
CA THR A 172 -11.32 -7.58 -6.63
C THR A 172 -10.57 -8.64 -5.83
N ARG A 173 -9.26 -8.47 -5.61
CA ARG A 173 -8.39 -9.46 -4.97
C ARG A 173 -8.66 -9.56 -3.46
N SER A 174 -8.54 -10.76 -2.91
CA SER A 174 -9.14 -11.12 -1.61
C SER A 174 -8.38 -10.69 -0.34
N SER A 175 -7.16 -10.19 -0.46
CA SER A 175 -6.23 -10.00 0.65
C SER A 175 -6.33 -8.67 1.38
N LEU A 176 -6.90 -7.64 0.75
CA LEU A 176 -7.16 -6.32 1.34
C LEU A 176 -8.65 -6.01 1.18
N ASP A 177 -9.28 -5.57 2.26
CA ASP A 177 -10.66 -5.07 2.21
C ASP A 177 -10.72 -3.68 1.54
N TYR A 178 -11.93 -3.18 1.25
CA TYR A 178 -12.08 -1.89 0.57
C TYR A 178 -11.51 -0.72 1.38
N ALA A 179 -11.61 -0.73 2.71
CA ALA A 179 -11.09 0.35 3.54
C ALA A 179 -9.55 0.42 3.49
N GLU A 180 -8.90 -0.74 3.46
CA GLU A 180 -7.44 -0.87 3.37
C GLU A 180 -6.92 -0.50 1.98
N ARG A 181 -7.71 -0.78 0.94
CA ARG A 181 -7.40 -0.34 -0.42
C ARG A 181 -7.50 1.17 -0.55
N GLU A 182 -8.60 1.76 -0.07
CA GLU A 182 -8.80 3.22 -0.09
C GLU A 182 -7.71 3.97 0.69
N LEU A 183 -7.22 3.39 1.79
CA LEU A 183 -6.06 3.93 2.51
C LEU A 183 -4.82 4.02 1.62
N ALA A 184 -4.48 2.94 0.90
CA ALA A 184 -3.39 2.96 -0.06
C ALA A 184 -3.67 3.92 -1.23
N ASP A 185 -4.90 3.97 -1.73
CA ASP A 185 -5.33 4.83 -2.83
C ASP A 185 -5.22 6.31 -2.53
N ILE A 186 -5.44 6.71 -1.27
CA ILE A 186 -5.26 8.10 -0.85
C ILE A 186 -3.77 8.39 -0.68
N LEU A 187 -3.03 7.53 0.01
CA LEU A 187 -1.65 7.82 0.41
C LEU A 187 -0.69 7.79 -0.78
N LEU A 188 -0.77 6.78 -1.65
CA LEU A 188 0.15 6.62 -2.78
C LEU A 188 0.20 7.87 -3.68
N PRO A 189 -0.91 8.37 -4.26
CA PRO A 189 -0.88 9.55 -5.10
C PRO A 189 -0.65 10.84 -4.31
N LEU A 190 -1.12 10.96 -3.06
CA LEU A 190 -0.94 12.17 -2.23
C LEU A 190 0.54 12.48 -2.03
N PHE A 191 1.36 11.47 -1.73
CA PHE A 191 2.80 11.65 -1.51
C PHE A 191 3.65 11.53 -2.78
N SER A 192 3.01 11.34 -3.94
CA SER A 192 3.69 11.29 -5.25
C SER A 192 3.78 12.65 -5.95
N ARG A 193 3.02 13.64 -5.47
CA ARG A 193 3.05 15.03 -5.92
C ARG A 193 3.98 15.77 -4.98
N GLY A 194 5.09 16.30 -5.49
CA GLY A 194 5.93 17.21 -4.72
C GLY A 194 5.06 18.35 -4.19
N LEU A 195 5.16 18.64 -2.90
CA LEU A 195 4.61 19.85 -2.30
C LEU A 195 5.14 21.10 -3.01
#